data_AF-A0A6M3LXS9-F1
#
_entry.id   AF-A0A6M3LXS9-F1
#
_cell.length_a   1.000
_cell.length_b   1.000
_cell.length_c   1.000
_cell.angle_alpha   90.00
_cell.angle_beta   90.00
_cell.angle_gamma   90.00
#
_symmetry.space_group_name_H-M   'P 1'
#
loop_
_entity.id
_entity.type
_entity.pdbx_description
1 polymer ?
#
loop_
_entity_poly.entity_id
_entity_poly.type
_entity_poly.pdbx_seq_one_letter_code
_entity_poly.pdbx_strand_id
1 'polypeptide(L)' 'MNLWQRFNLWLRGYVYMGHRRRPGWSGSLPFYMFRCPIHGLVENYPAGYEEKLRCPHCTE' A
#
# COMPACT_ATOMS: atom_id res chain seq x y z
N MET A 1 6.38 12.55 3.15
CA MET A 1 6.80 11.85 1.91
C MET A 1 8.17 12.38 1.52
N ASN A 2 9.23 11.66 1.84
CA ASN A 2 10.61 12.13 1.58
C ASN A 2 11.04 11.85 0.14
N LEU A 3 12.07 12.56 -0.34
CA LEU A 3 12.61 12.40 -1.71
C LEU A 3 13.01 10.95 -2.03
N TRP A 4 13.57 10.23 -1.05
CA TRP A 4 13.91 8.81 -1.15
C TRP A 4 12.69 7.90 -1.35
N GLN A 5 11.55 8.21 -0.73
CA GLN A 5 10.31 7.46 -0.92
C GLN A 5 9.74 7.72 -2.31
N ARG A 6 9.84 8.95 -2.82
CA ARG A 6 9.44 9.30 -4.20
C ARG A 6 10.27 8.55 -5.25
N PHE A 7 11.58 8.44 -5.04
CA PHE A 7 12.45 7.69 -5.92
C PHE A 7 12.17 6.18 -5.90
N ASN A 8 11.95 5.59 -4.72
CA ASN A 8 11.55 4.17 -4.61
C ASN A 8 10.20 3.89 -5.25
N LEU A 9 9.22 4.79 -5.13
CA LEU A 9 7.94 4.66 -5.84
C LEU A 9 8.12 4.67 -7.35
N TRP A 10 9.02 5.50 -7.87
CA TRP A 10 9.30 5.56 -9.30
C TRP A 10 10.00 4.29 -9.80
N LEU A 11 10.94 3.73 -9.03
CA LEU A 11 11.68 2.52 -9.41
C LEU A 11 10.94 1.19 -9.19
N ARG A 12 10.31 1.01 -8.02
CA ARG A 12 9.70 -0.26 -7.59
C ARG A 12 8.18 -0.28 -7.72
N GLY A 13 7.56 0.87 -7.95
CA GLY A 13 6.10 1.02 -8.00
C GLY A 13 5.42 1.08 -6.64
N TYR A 14 6.11 0.70 -5.55
CA TYR A 14 5.58 0.70 -4.18
C TYR A 14 6.64 1.04 -3.11
N VAL A 15 6.18 1.52 -1.95
CA VAL A 15 6.98 1.86 -0.77
C VAL A 15 6.29 1.36 0.48
N TYR A 16 7.02 0.66 1.33
CA TYR A 16 6.54 0.24 2.64
C TYR A 16 6.37 1.45 3.57
N MET A 17 5.19 1.56 4.19
CA MET A 17 4.80 2.67 5.06
C MET A 17 4.84 2.33 6.56
N GLY A 18 4.86 1.04 6.91
CA GLY A 18 4.83 0.61 8.29
C GLY A 18 3.77 -0.46 8.55
N HIS A 19 3.87 -1.11 9.71
CA HIS A 19 2.81 -1.97 10.21
C HIS A 19 1.76 -1.13 10.92
N ARG A 20 0.48 -1.38 10.64
CA ARG A 20 -0.64 -0.78 11.38
C ARG A 20 -1.52 -1.85 11.96
N ARG A 21 -2.06 -1.57 13.14
CA ARG A 21 -3.07 -2.39 13.81
C ARG A 21 -4.28 -1.53 14.08
N ARG A 22 -5.46 -2.02 13.71
CA ARG A 22 -6.73 -1.35 14.02
C ARG A 22 -7.48 -2.12 15.12
N PRO A 23 -8.38 -1.45 15.86
CA PRO A 23 -9.29 -2.15 16.76
C PRO A 23 -10.05 -3.26 16.03
N GLY A 24 -10.07 -4.47 16.61
CA GLY A 24 -10.67 -5.65 15.99
C GLY A 24 -9.73 -6.51 15.14
N TRP A 25 -8.47 -6.11 14.94
CA TRP A 25 -7.48 -6.94 14.24
C TRP A 25 -6.71 -7.84 15.21
N SER A 26 -6.54 -9.10 14.83
CA SER A 26 -5.74 -10.10 15.56
C SER A 26 -4.24 -9.81 15.53
N GLY A 27 -3.76 -9.04 14.54
CA GLY A 27 -2.35 -8.70 14.36
C GLY A 27 -2.13 -7.35 13.68
N SER A 28 -0.88 -7.03 13.40
CA SER A 28 -0.49 -5.87 12.61
C SER A 28 -0.32 -6.25 11.14
N LEU A 29 -0.76 -5.39 10.22
CA LEU A 29 -0.62 -5.61 8.78
C LEU A 29 0.38 -4.60 8.18
N PRO A 30 1.23 -5.02 7.24
CA PRO A 30 2.16 -4.13 6.56
C PRO A 30 1.42 -3.29 5.52
N PHE A 31 1.43 -1.97 5.71
CA PHE A 31 0.88 -1.02 4.74
C PHE A 31 1.96 -0.60 3.75
N TYR A 32 1.56 -0.46 2.48
CA TYR A 32 2.38 0.01 1.39
C TYR A 32 1.66 1.11 0.65
N MET A 33 2.42 2.10 0.19
CA MET A 33 1.95 3.10 -0.74
C MET A 33 2.45 2.77 -2.13
N PHE A 34 1.59 2.84 -3.14
CA PHE A 34 1.91 2.49 -4.51
C PHE A 34 1.11 3.34 -5.48
N ARG A 35 1.49 3.32 -6.77
CA ARG A 35 0.79 4.07 -7.80
C ARG A 35 -0.23 3.19 -8.50
N CYS A 36 -1.51 3.51 -8.33
CA CYS A 36 -2.60 3.05 -9.17
C CYS A 36 -2.59 3.84 -10.49
N PRO A 37 -2.75 3.18 -11.66
CA PRO A 37 -2.82 3.87 -12.95
C PRO A 37 -4.06 4.76 -13.11
N ILE A 38 -5.14 4.47 -12.37
CA ILE A 38 -6.41 5.21 -12.44
C ILE A 38 -6.49 6.28 -11.34
N HIS A 39 -6.20 5.91 -10.09
CA HIS A 39 -6.40 6.77 -8.91
C HIS A 39 -5.13 7.45 -8.40
N GLY A 40 -3.99 7.26 -9.07
CA GLY A 40 -2.72 7.85 -8.66
C GLY A 40 -2.14 7.20 -7.41
N LEU A 41 -1.71 7.99 -6.43
CA LEU A 41 -1.00 7.48 -5.26
C LEU A 41 -1.98 6.98 -4.20
N VAL A 42 -1.91 5.69 -3.86
CA VAL A 42 -2.82 5.06 -2.90
C VAL A 42 -2.04 4.26 -1.86
N GLU A 43 -2.65 4.05 -0.69
CA GLU A 43 -2.08 3.27 0.39
C GLU A 43 -2.99 2.08 0.69
N ASN A 44 -2.42 0.87 0.70
CA ASN A 44 -3.14 -0.34 1.10
C ASN A 44 -2.18 -1.41 1.63
N TYR A 45 -2.73 -2.42 2.28
CA TYR A 45 -2.00 -3.63 2.66
C TYR A 45 -2.30 -4.77 1.66
N PRO A 46 -1.40 -5.75 1.52
CA PRO A 46 -1.65 -6.92 0.69
C PRO A 46 -2.80 -7.72 1.28
N ALA A 47 -3.84 -7.96 0.49
CA ALA A 47 -5.07 -8.57 0.96
C ALA A 47 -5.47 -9.77 0.09
N GLY A 48 -6.14 -10.74 0.72
CA GLY A 48 -6.59 -11.99 0.09
C GLY A 48 -5.52 -13.09 0.08
N TYR A 49 -5.90 -14.26 -0.45
CA TYR A 49 -5.04 -15.47 -0.47
C TYR A 49 -3.73 -15.26 -1.25
N GLU A 50 -3.76 -14.41 -2.28
CA GLU A 50 -2.59 -14.13 -3.12
C GLU A 50 -1.70 -12.99 -2.60
N GLU A 51 -2.05 -12.35 -1.48
CA GLU A 51 -1.29 -11.24 -0.88
C GLU A 51 -0.90 -10.14 -1.90
N LYS A 52 -1.86 -9.73 -2.75
CA LYS A 52 -1.63 -8.69 -3.76
C LYS A 52 -1.99 -7.31 -3.24
N LEU A 53 -1.18 -6.32 -3.59
CA LEU A 53 -1.51 -4.90 -3.41
C LEU A 53 -2.57 -4.51 -4.45
N ARG A 54 -3.80 -4.27 -3.99
CA ARG A 54 -4.91 -3.82 -4.83
C ARG A 54 -5.30 -2.40 -4.44
N CYS A 55 -5.57 -1.56 -5.44
CA CYS A 55 -6.07 -0.21 -5.19
C CYS A 55 -7.46 -0.32 -4.56
N PRO A 56 -7.70 0.25 -3.37
CA PRO A 56 -8.99 0.14 -2.68
C PRO A 56 -10.11 0.81 -3.48
N HIS A 57 -9.80 1.87 -4.23
CA HIS A 57 -10.76 2.61 -5.05
C HIS A 57 -11.08 1.95 -6.40
N CYS A 58 -10.27 0.99 -6.86
CA CYS A 58 -10.60 0.24 -8.08
C CYS A 58 -11.59 -0.89 -7.83
N THR A 59 -11.83 -1.22 -6.56
CA THR A 59 -12.74 -2.29 -6.12
C THR A 59 -14.04 -1.76 -5.53
N GLU A 60 -14.24 -0.44 -5.56
CA GLU A 60 -15.51 0.23 -5.25
C GLU A 60 -16.41 0.31 -6.48
#